data_AF-L9KAM7-F1
#
_entry.id   AF-L9KAM7-F1
#
_cell.length_a   1.000
_cell.length_b   1.000
_cell.length_c   1.000
_cell.angle_alpha   90.00
_cell.angle_beta   90.00
_cell.angle_gamma   90.00
#
_symmetry.space_group_name_H-M   'P 1'
#
loop_
_entity.id
_entity.type
_entity.pdbx_description
1 polymer ?
#
loop_
_entity_poly.entity_id
_entity_poly.type
_entity_poly.pdbx_seq_one_letter_code
_entity_poly.pdbx_strand_id
1 'polypeptide(L)'
;MKNEKYGFLPYYSLQTYVLQAYFYLGINEKLGLSGRPDRPIGCLGTSKIYRILGKTVVCYPIIFDLSDFYMSQDVLLLIDDIKNALQFIKQYWKMHGRPLFLVLIREDNIRGSRFNPILDMLAAFKKGIIGGVKVHVDRLQTLISGAVVEQLDFLRISGTEELPEFKSFEELELPKHSKVKRQSSTSSAPELEQQPDINITEWKNKSTHEILQKLNDCSCLASQVILLGILLKREGPNFITKEGTVSDHIERVYRRAGSKKLWSVVRRAASLLSKVVDSLAPSITNVLVQGKQVTLGAFGHEEEVIANPLSPRVIKNIIYYKCNTHDEREAVLQQELVIHIGWIISNNPELFSGMLKIRIGWIIHAMEYELQIRNGDKPAMDLYQLSPSEVKQLLLDILQPQQNGRCWLNRRQIDGSLNRTPTGFYDRVWQILERTPNGIIVAGKHLPQLLMVVSIVLERNPELEFQDKVDLDRLVKEAFHEFQKDESRLKEIEKQDDMTSFYNTPPLGKRGTCSYLTKVVMNLLLEGEVKPSNDDPCLVS
;
A
#
# COMPACT_ATOMS: atom_id res chain seq x y z
N MET A 1 -46.43 6.94 -18.29
CA MET A 1 -45.26 7.84 -18.19
C MET A 1 -45.16 8.41 -16.79
N LYS A 2 -44.35 7.77 -15.95
CA LYS A 2 -43.50 8.35 -14.91
C LYS A 2 -42.75 7.16 -14.35
N ASN A 3 -41.59 6.90 -14.95
CA ASN A 3 -40.63 5.91 -14.49
C ASN A 3 -40.22 6.30 -13.07
N GLU A 4 -40.75 5.60 -12.08
CA GLU A 4 -40.12 5.53 -10.77
C GLU A 4 -38.76 4.88 -10.98
N LYS A 5 -37.73 5.73 -10.92
CA LYS A 5 -36.33 5.35 -10.94
C LYS A 5 -36.11 4.34 -9.82
N TYR A 6 -35.88 3.08 -10.19
CA TYR A 6 -35.06 2.15 -9.42
C TYR A 6 -33.62 2.68 -9.41
N GLY A 7 -33.41 3.83 -8.78
CA GLY A 7 -32.10 4.33 -8.40
C GLY A 7 -31.84 3.77 -7.01
N PHE A 8 -30.90 2.83 -6.90
CA PHE A 8 -30.31 2.50 -5.61
C PHE A 8 -29.82 3.80 -4.98
N LEU A 9 -30.48 4.23 -3.90
CA LEU A 9 -30.05 5.38 -3.11
C LEU A 9 -28.61 5.12 -2.64
N PRO A 10 -27.67 6.08 -2.79
CA PRO A 10 -26.35 5.93 -2.21
C PRO A 10 -26.50 5.77 -0.70
N TYR A 11 -25.86 4.75 -0.16
CA TYR A 11 -25.91 4.33 1.23
C TYR A 11 -25.24 5.41 2.09
N TYR A 12 -26.02 6.27 2.76
CA TYR A 12 -25.47 7.41 3.51
C TYR A 12 -24.91 6.96 4.86
N SER A 13 -23.61 7.17 5.07
CA SER A 13 -23.01 7.05 6.40
C SER A 13 -23.43 8.24 7.27
N LEU A 14 -23.49 8.07 8.60
CA LEU A 14 -23.76 9.18 9.53
C LEU A 14 -22.74 10.34 9.38
N GLN A 15 -21.56 10.04 8.84
CA GLN A 15 -20.55 11.02 8.46
C GLN A 15 -20.98 11.89 7.28
N THR A 16 -21.70 11.35 6.29
CA THR A 16 -22.19 12.11 5.13
C THR A 16 -23.10 13.26 5.54
N TYR A 17 -23.87 13.12 6.61
CA TYR A 17 -24.75 14.19 7.10
C TYR A 17 -23.99 15.38 7.67
N VAL A 18 -22.94 15.11 8.45
CA VAL A 18 -22.09 16.19 8.99
C VAL A 18 -21.26 16.81 7.86
N LEU A 19 -20.83 16.02 6.89
CA LEU A 19 -20.16 16.48 5.67
C LEU A 19 -21.05 17.42 4.85
N GLN A 20 -22.30 17.01 4.58
CA GLN A 20 -23.33 17.81 3.92
C GLN A 20 -23.63 19.09 4.70
N ALA A 21 -23.75 19.01 6.02
CA ALA A 21 -23.90 20.21 6.85
C ALA A 21 -22.73 21.17 6.65
N TYR A 22 -21.49 20.68 6.67
CA TYR A 22 -20.31 21.52 6.46
C TYR A 22 -20.16 22.04 5.03
N PHE A 23 -20.76 21.43 4.02
CA PHE A 23 -20.76 21.96 2.64
C PHE A 23 -21.35 23.37 2.60
N TYR A 24 -22.45 23.59 3.33
CA TYR A 24 -23.12 24.89 3.44
C TYR A 24 -22.28 25.96 4.16
N LEU A 25 -21.20 25.56 4.84
CA LEU A 25 -20.30 26.51 5.49
C LEU A 25 -19.56 27.34 4.42
N GLY A 26 -19.82 28.65 4.41
CA GLY A 26 -19.16 29.59 3.50
C GLY A 26 -19.80 29.70 2.11
N ILE A 27 -21.01 29.15 1.91
CA ILE A 27 -21.79 29.43 0.69
C ILE A 27 -22.22 30.89 0.72
N ASN A 28 -21.93 31.62 -0.36
CA ASN A 28 -22.39 32.98 -0.56
C ASN A 28 -22.53 33.26 -2.05
N GLU A 29 -23.76 33.22 -2.56
CA GLU A 29 -24.07 33.44 -3.96
C GLU A 29 -23.62 34.83 -4.45
N LYS A 30 -23.77 35.87 -3.61
CA LYS A 30 -23.36 37.25 -3.96
C LYS A 30 -21.86 37.38 -4.17
N LEU A 31 -21.07 36.57 -3.48
CA LEU A 31 -19.60 36.54 -3.58
C LEU A 31 -19.10 35.40 -4.49
N GLY A 32 -19.99 34.61 -5.11
CA GLY A 32 -19.62 33.45 -5.91
C GLY A 32 -18.94 32.32 -5.11
N LEU A 33 -19.12 32.28 -3.79
CA LEU A 33 -18.54 31.24 -2.94
C LEU A 33 -19.45 30.02 -2.90
N SER A 34 -18.94 28.87 -3.35
CA SER A 34 -19.67 27.60 -3.46
C SER A 34 -19.64 26.74 -2.19
N GLY A 35 -19.10 27.27 -1.07
CA GLY A 35 -19.01 26.54 0.20
C GLY A 35 -17.74 25.71 0.38
N ARG A 36 -17.75 24.87 1.42
CA ARG A 36 -16.62 24.01 1.78
C ARG A 36 -16.50 22.85 0.78
N PRO A 37 -15.30 22.59 0.21
CA PRO A 37 -15.07 21.42 -0.62
C PRO A 37 -15.36 20.12 0.14
N ASP A 38 -15.82 19.11 -0.58
CA ASP A 38 -16.07 17.78 -0.04
C ASP A 38 -14.77 17.16 0.49
N ARG A 39 -14.61 17.15 1.82
CA ARG A 39 -13.41 16.67 2.52
C ARG A 39 -13.81 15.83 3.72
N PRO A 40 -13.35 14.57 3.80
CA PRO A 40 -13.75 13.66 4.87
C PRO A 40 -13.41 14.25 6.25
N ILE A 41 -14.23 13.88 7.24
CA ILE A 41 -14.03 14.30 8.62
C ILE A 41 -13.07 13.32 9.27
N GLY A 42 -11.93 13.83 9.76
CA GLY A 42 -10.93 12.99 10.44
C GLY A 42 -11.38 12.48 11.81
N CYS A 43 -10.57 11.60 12.41
CA CYS A 43 -10.90 10.93 13.68
C CYS A 43 -11.23 11.88 14.85
N LEU A 44 -10.61 13.06 14.92
CA LEU A 44 -10.95 14.06 15.94
C LEU A 44 -12.34 14.67 15.72
N GLY A 45 -12.71 14.89 14.46
CA GLY A 45 -14.03 15.41 14.11
C GLY A 45 -15.12 14.37 14.30
N THR A 46 -14.88 13.11 13.96
CA THR A 46 -15.84 12.03 14.19
C THR A 46 -15.99 11.65 15.66
N SER A 47 -15.02 12.04 16.51
CA SER A 47 -15.07 11.78 17.96
C SER A 47 -15.85 12.83 18.77
N LYS A 48 -16.64 13.68 18.10
CA LYS A 48 -17.51 14.69 18.69
C LYS A 48 -18.98 14.31 18.57
N ILE A 49 -19.81 14.95 19.39
CA ILE A 49 -21.25 15.01 19.19
C ILE A 49 -21.57 16.29 18.41
N TYR A 50 -22.43 16.20 17.41
CA TYR A 50 -22.92 17.36 16.66
C TYR A 50 -24.36 17.66 17.02
N ARG A 51 -24.68 18.95 17.16
CA ARG A 51 -26.05 19.46 17.27
C ARG A 51 -26.39 20.14 15.95
N ILE A 52 -27.27 19.51 15.18
CA ILE A 52 -27.68 19.97 13.85
C ILE A 52 -29.18 20.19 13.87
N LEU A 53 -29.63 21.45 13.74
CA LEU A 53 -31.05 21.80 13.74
C LEU A 53 -31.83 21.22 14.94
N GLY A 54 -31.22 21.25 16.13
CA GLY A 54 -31.78 20.69 17.37
C GLY A 54 -31.60 19.17 17.53
N LYS A 55 -31.28 18.43 16.47
CA LYS A 55 -31.03 16.98 16.52
C LYS A 55 -29.60 16.68 17.00
N THR A 56 -29.44 15.67 17.85
CA THR A 56 -28.14 15.12 18.24
C THR A 56 -27.67 14.14 17.16
N VAL A 57 -26.48 14.35 16.61
CA VAL A 57 -25.85 13.47 15.62
C VAL A 57 -24.51 12.99 16.16
N VAL A 58 -24.22 11.70 16.03
CA VAL A 58 -22.93 11.11 16.40
C VAL A 58 -22.38 10.36 15.19
N CYS A 59 -21.08 10.45 14.96
CA CYS A 59 -20.43 9.82 13.82
C CYS A 59 -19.56 8.65 14.29
N TYR A 60 -19.48 7.60 13.47
CA TYR A 60 -18.40 6.63 13.57
C TYR A 60 -17.23 7.05 12.66
N PRO A 61 -15.99 6.67 12.97
CA PRO A 61 -14.85 6.98 12.10
C PRO A 61 -14.92 6.31 10.73
N ILE A 62 -14.33 6.95 9.72
CA ILE A 62 -14.30 6.47 8.33
C ILE A 62 -13.74 5.05 8.14
N ILE A 63 -12.95 4.54 9.09
CA ILE A 63 -12.42 3.16 9.09
C ILE A 63 -13.53 2.10 9.06
N PHE A 64 -14.76 2.44 9.47
CA PHE A 64 -15.91 1.53 9.43
C PHE A 64 -16.78 1.70 8.17
N ASP A 65 -16.45 2.67 7.31
CA ASP A 65 -17.16 2.86 6.05
C ASP A 65 -16.73 1.79 5.03
N LEU A 66 -17.72 1.19 4.38
CA LEU A 66 -17.55 0.10 3.41
C LEU A 66 -18.05 0.50 2.01
N SER A 67 -18.56 1.72 1.85
CA SER A 67 -19.05 2.24 0.57
C SER A 67 -17.98 2.19 -0.52
N ASP A 68 -16.75 2.57 -0.16
CA ASP A 68 -15.74 2.93 -1.15
C ASP A 68 -14.59 1.94 -1.27
N PHE A 69 -14.19 1.27 -0.19
CA PHE A 69 -13.06 0.32 -0.23
C PHE A 69 -13.18 -0.81 0.80
N TYR A 70 -12.57 -1.96 0.48
CA TYR A 70 -12.82 -3.23 1.18
C TYR A 70 -11.86 -3.52 2.34
N MET A 71 -10.77 -2.75 2.52
CA MET A 71 -9.72 -3.05 3.49
C MET A 71 -10.23 -3.28 4.92
N SER A 72 -11.24 -2.50 5.35
CA SER A 72 -11.85 -2.60 6.68
C SER A 72 -12.66 -3.90 6.89
N GLN A 73 -12.85 -4.71 5.84
CA GLN A 73 -13.43 -6.04 5.96
C GLN A 73 -12.42 -7.06 6.51
N ASP A 74 -11.11 -6.78 6.48
CA ASP A 74 -10.13 -7.57 7.21
C ASP A 74 -10.18 -7.22 8.69
N VAL A 75 -10.65 -8.17 9.50
CA VAL A 75 -10.81 -8.02 10.94
C VAL A 75 -9.51 -7.63 11.66
N LEU A 76 -8.37 -8.21 11.27
CA LEU A 76 -7.10 -7.91 11.95
C LEU A 76 -6.65 -6.49 11.64
N LEU A 77 -6.79 -6.06 10.38
CA LEU A 77 -6.48 -4.71 9.98
C LEU A 77 -7.42 -3.69 10.66
N LEU A 78 -8.72 -3.98 10.72
CA LEU A 78 -9.70 -3.12 11.39
C LEU A 78 -9.38 -2.95 12.89
N ILE A 79 -9.00 -4.03 13.58
CA ILE A 79 -8.59 -3.97 15.00
C ILE A 79 -7.37 -3.05 15.18
N ASP A 80 -6.38 -3.16 14.28
CA ASP A 80 -5.21 -2.29 14.29
C ASP A 80 -5.61 -0.83 14.03
N ASP A 81 -6.46 -0.56 13.04
CA ASP A 81 -6.94 0.78 12.72
C ASP A 81 -7.71 1.42 13.89
N ILE A 82 -8.51 0.64 14.62
CA ILE A 82 -9.20 1.09 15.85
C ILE A 82 -8.17 1.48 16.91
N LYS A 83 -7.16 0.62 17.19
CA LYS A 83 -6.12 0.92 18.18
C LYS A 83 -5.38 2.21 17.81
N ASN A 84 -5.02 2.36 16.54
CA ASN A 84 -4.30 3.52 16.01
C ASN A 84 -5.15 4.79 16.12
N ALA A 85 -6.44 4.73 15.76
CA ALA A 85 -7.34 5.86 15.87
C ALA A 85 -7.48 6.32 17.34
N LEU A 86 -7.59 5.37 18.28
CA LEU A 86 -7.65 5.68 19.71
C LEU A 86 -6.35 6.30 20.23
N GLN A 87 -5.18 5.79 19.80
CA GLN A 87 -3.88 6.37 20.15
C GLN A 87 -3.73 7.80 19.61
N PHE A 88 -4.12 8.00 18.36
CA PHE A 88 -4.12 9.32 17.72
C PHE A 88 -5.02 10.29 18.49
N ILE A 89 -6.24 9.89 18.83
CA ILE A 89 -7.16 10.70 19.64
C ILE A 89 -6.52 11.02 21.00
N LYS A 90 -5.97 10.03 21.72
CA LYS A 90 -5.30 10.25 23.01
C LYS A 90 -4.18 11.29 22.92
N GLN A 91 -3.38 11.28 21.85
CA GLN A 91 -2.24 12.18 21.68
C GLN A 91 -2.66 13.61 21.29
N TYR A 92 -3.65 13.74 20.39
CA TYR A 92 -4.00 15.00 19.74
C TYR A 92 -5.30 15.63 20.23
N TRP A 93 -6.06 14.99 21.12
CA TRP A 93 -7.26 15.58 21.69
C TRP A 93 -6.91 16.72 22.66
N LYS A 94 -7.22 17.95 22.26
CA LYS A 94 -6.99 19.17 23.05
C LYS A 94 -8.28 19.89 23.48
N MET A 95 -9.44 19.35 23.11
CA MET A 95 -10.74 19.99 23.37
C MET A 95 -11.23 19.73 24.80
N HIS A 96 -12.03 20.66 25.33
CA HIS A 96 -12.65 20.54 26.66
C HIS A 96 -13.79 19.53 26.65
N GLY A 97 -13.52 18.32 27.15
CA GLY A 97 -14.46 17.21 27.20
C GLY A 97 -13.79 15.91 26.79
N ARG A 98 -14.45 14.79 27.03
CA ARG A 98 -13.95 13.46 26.64
C ARG A 98 -14.30 13.18 25.18
N PRO A 99 -13.37 12.61 24.38
CA PRO A 99 -13.69 12.14 23.04
C PRO A 99 -14.67 10.98 23.10
N LEU A 100 -15.64 10.95 22.19
CA LEU A 100 -16.60 9.86 22.05
C LEU A 100 -16.27 9.06 20.78
N PHE A 101 -15.82 7.81 20.94
CA PHE A 101 -15.46 6.95 19.81
C PHE A 101 -16.51 5.85 19.61
N LEU A 102 -17.18 5.83 18.46
CA LEU A 102 -18.14 4.78 18.13
C LEU A 102 -17.46 3.64 17.37
N VAL A 103 -17.61 2.42 17.88
CA VAL A 103 -17.19 1.18 17.21
C VAL A 103 -18.41 0.54 16.57
N LEU A 104 -18.39 0.39 15.25
CA LEU A 104 -19.43 -0.33 14.52
C LEU A 104 -19.04 -1.81 14.45
N ILE A 105 -19.91 -2.69 14.95
CA ILE A 105 -19.73 -4.14 14.86
C ILE A 105 -20.72 -4.68 13.85
N ARG A 106 -20.22 -5.32 12.79
CA ARG A 106 -21.06 -5.95 11.77
C ARG A 106 -21.05 -7.46 11.93
N GLU A 107 -22.10 -8.11 11.45
CA GLU A 107 -22.26 -9.56 11.55
C GLU A 107 -21.12 -10.34 10.86
N ASP A 108 -20.62 -9.84 9.73
CA ASP A 108 -19.51 -10.42 8.98
C ASP A 108 -18.15 -10.29 9.70
N ASN A 109 -18.02 -9.39 10.68
CA ASN A 109 -16.85 -9.36 11.57
C ASN A 109 -16.92 -10.42 12.68
N ILE A 110 -18.14 -10.87 13.04
CA ILE A 110 -18.38 -11.79 14.16
C ILE A 110 -18.45 -13.26 13.68
N ARG A 111 -18.84 -13.50 12.42
CA ARG A 111 -18.98 -14.85 11.87
C ARG A 111 -17.64 -15.38 11.33
N GLY A 112 -17.31 -16.64 11.63
CA GLY A 112 -16.19 -17.38 11.03
C GLY A 112 -14.96 -17.58 11.92
N SER A 113 -13.85 -18.01 11.33
CA SER A 113 -12.60 -18.41 12.00
C SER A 113 -11.85 -17.26 12.70
N ARG A 114 -12.22 -16.00 12.42
CA ARG A 114 -11.59 -14.78 12.97
C ARG A 114 -12.41 -14.13 14.09
N PHE A 115 -13.35 -14.85 14.70
CA PHE A 115 -14.15 -14.36 15.84
C PHE A 115 -13.30 -14.08 17.10
N ASN A 116 -12.28 -14.91 17.36
CA ASN A 116 -11.43 -14.77 18.55
C ASN A 116 -10.75 -13.38 18.66
N PRO A 117 -10.09 -12.84 17.61
CA PRO A 117 -9.56 -11.49 17.63
C PRO A 117 -10.57 -10.39 18.01
N ILE A 118 -11.82 -10.47 17.54
CA ILE A 118 -12.87 -9.51 17.92
C ILE A 118 -13.25 -9.68 19.38
N LEU A 119 -13.40 -10.93 19.84
CA LEU A 119 -13.70 -11.21 21.24
C LEU A 119 -12.62 -10.67 22.18
N ASP A 120 -11.35 -10.83 21.81
CA ASP A 120 -10.21 -10.28 22.55
C ASP A 120 -10.24 -8.76 22.59
N MET A 121 -10.57 -8.11 21.45
CA MET A 121 -10.75 -6.66 21.39
C MET A 121 -11.90 -6.19 22.31
N LEU A 122 -13.06 -6.87 22.28
CA LEU A 122 -14.20 -6.56 23.14
C LEU A 122 -13.88 -6.79 24.63
N ALA A 123 -13.11 -7.83 24.94
CA ALA A 123 -12.61 -8.06 26.30
C ALA A 123 -11.64 -6.95 26.75
N ALA A 124 -10.77 -6.46 25.86
CA ALA A 124 -9.88 -5.32 26.13
C ALA A 124 -10.68 -4.03 26.39
N PHE A 125 -11.72 -3.77 25.60
CA PHE A 125 -12.67 -2.69 25.82
C PHE A 125 -13.34 -2.78 27.19
N LYS A 126 -13.82 -3.96 27.58
CA LYS A 126 -14.43 -4.20 28.90
C LYS A 126 -13.43 -4.03 30.06
N LYS A 127 -12.15 -4.40 29.86
CA LYS A 127 -11.07 -4.16 30.84
C LYS A 127 -10.68 -2.69 30.95
N GLY A 128 -11.11 -1.83 30.02
CA GLY A 128 -10.85 -0.39 30.02
C GLY A 128 -9.47 0.00 29.48
N ILE A 129 -8.75 -0.91 28.83
CA ILE A 129 -7.44 -0.62 28.20
C ILE A 129 -7.35 -1.36 26.86
N ILE A 130 -7.12 -0.61 25.78
CA ILE A 130 -6.91 -1.14 24.43
C ILE A 130 -5.76 -0.39 23.76
N GLY A 131 -4.77 -1.12 23.23
CA GLY A 131 -3.61 -0.50 22.56
C GLY A 131 -2.86 0.54 23.42
N GLY A 132 -2.82 0.36 24.75
CA GLY A 132 -2.19 1.34 25.67
C GLY A 132 -3.02 2.61 25.91
N VAL A 133 -4.26 2.66 25.44
CA VAL A 133 -5.21 3.75 25.64
C VAL A 133 -6.24 3.31 26.69
N LYS A 134 -6.41 4.13 27.74
CA LYS A 134 -7.48 3.94 28.72
C LYS A 134 -8.81 4.34 28.08
N VAL A 135 -9.79 3.45 28.12
CA VAL A 135 -11.11 3.63 27.52
C VAL A 135 -12.20 3.32 28.54
N HIS A 136 -13.33 4.01 28.43
CA HIS A 136 -14.53 3.74 29.22
C HIS A 136 -15.68 3.42 28.26
N VAL A 137 -16.20 2.20 28.34
CA VAL A 137 -17.27 1.72 27.45
C VAL A 137 -18.59 1.71 28.22
N ASP A 138 -19.59 2.41 27.68
CA ASP A 138 -20.90 2.54 28.29
C ASP A 138 -21.96 2.92 27.24
N ARG A 139 -23.22 3.02 27.66
CA ARG A 139 -24.31 3.49 26.82
C ARG A 139 -24.09 4.95 26.43
N LEU A 140 -24.38 5.29 25.18
CA LEU A 140 -24.24 6.66 24.69
C LEU A 140 -24.87 7.71 25.62
N GLN A 141 -26.07 7.43 26.15
CA GLN A 141 -26.80 8.32 27.06
C GLN A 141 -26.01 8.74 28.30
N THR A 142 -25.17 7.85 28.86
CA THR A 142 -24.36 8.18 30.04
C THR A 142 -23.13 9.01 29.65
N LEU A 143 -22.59 8.77 28.45
CA LEU A 143 -21.38 9.43 27.94
C LEU A 143 -21.62 10.85 27.41
N ILE A 144 -22.84 11.19 26.97
CA ILE A 144 -23.18 12.50 26.39
C ILE A 144 -22.78 13.65 27.32
N SER A 145 -22.99 13.50 28.62
CA SER A 145 -22.73 14.56 29.62
C SER A 145 -21.27 15.00 29.71
N GLY A 146 -20.34 14.08 29.43
CA GLY A 146 -18.90 14.35 29.46
C GLY A 146 -18.27 14.55 28.09
N ALA A 147 -19.04 14.44 27.01
CA ALA A 147 -18.55 14.51 25.64
C ALA A 147 -18.52 15.95 25.10
N VAL A 148 -17.67 16.18 24.09
CA VAL A 148 -17.65 17.46 23.36
C VAL A 148 -18.84 17.55 22.42
N VAL A 149 -19.60 18.66 22.52
CA VAL A 149 -20.74 18.95 21.65
C VAL A 149 -20.43 20.17 20.78
N GLU A 150 -20.46 19.98 19.46
CA GLU A 150 -20.29 21.02 18.44
C GLU A 150 -21.67 21.46 17.91
N GLN A 151 -21.96 22.76 17.94
CA GLN A 151 -23.23 23.30 17.42
C GLN A 151 -23.04 23.83 16.00
N LEU A 152 -23.80 23.30 15.04
CA LEU A 152 -23.76 23.73 13.64
C LEU A 152 -24.94 24.68 13.32
N ASP A 153 -24.95 25.85 13.97
CA ASP A 153 -26.06 26.82 13.88
C ASP A 153 -26.09 27.60 12.56
N PHE A 154 -25.01 27.59 11.79
CA PHE A 154 -24.90 28.31 10.51
C PHE A 154 -25.90 27.83 9.44
N LEU A 155 -26.43 26.61 9.56
CA LEU A 155 -27.45 26.08 8.67
C LEU A 155 -28.78 26.85 8.72
N ARG A 156 -29.00 27.67 9.76
CA ARG A 156 -30.21 28.50 9.88
C ARG A 156 -30.15 29.77 9.02
N ILE A 157 -28.98 30.12 8.47
CA ILE A 157 -28.75 31.43 7.84
C ILE A 157 -29.13 31.41 6.34
N SER A 158 -29.08 30.25 5.68
CA SER A 158 -29.42 30.06 4.26
C SER A 158 -30.89 29.64 4.11
N GLY A 159 -31.81 30.60 4.16
CA GLY A 159 -33.26 30.39 4.09
C GLY A 159 -33.83 29.96 2.73
N THR A 160 -33.03 29.40 1.81
CA THR A 160 -33.42 29.21 0.40
C THR A 160 -33.32 27.79 -0.16
N GLU A 161 -32.93 26.76 0.61
CA GLU A 161 -32.88 25.38 0.09
C GLU A 161 -33.54 24.36 1.03
N GLU A 162 -34.14 23.32 0.44
CA GLU A 162 -34.69 22.17 1.16
C GLU A 162 -33.60 21.58 2.06
N LEU A 163 -33.83 21.61 3.37
CA LEU A 163 -32.90 21.07 4.35
C LEU A 163 -32.68 19.58 4.08
N PRO A 164 -31.44 19.06 4.16
CA PRO A 164 -31.17 17.65 3.92
C PRO A 164 -31.98 16.77 4.88
N GLU A 165 -32.69 15.79 4.33
CA GLU A 165 -33.45 14.83 5.13
C GLU A 165 -32.49 13.86 5.84
N PHE A 166 -32.35 14.04 7.15
CA PHE A 166 -31.54 13.16 7.99
C PHE A 166 -32.24 11.80 8.17
N LYS A 167 -31.80 10.78 7.43
CA LYS A 167 -32.22 9.39 7.64
C LYS A 167 -31.39 8.76 8.75
N SER A 168 -32.05 7.93 9.56
CA SER A 168 -31.37 7.13 10.57
C SER A 168 -30.39 6.16 9.91
N PHE A 169 -29.36 5.74 10.64
CA PHE A 169 -28.49 4.65 10.18
C PHE A 169 -29.35 3.41 9.95
N GLU A 170 -29.47 2.99 8.69
CA GLU A 170 -30.11 1.74 8.30
C GLU A 170 -29.04 0.65 8.25
N GLU A 171 -29.26 -0.45 8.98
CA GLU A 171 -28.46 -1.66 8.82
C GLU A 171 -28.56 -2.11 7.36
N LEU A 172 -27.43 -2.51 6.75
CA LEU A 172 -27.40 -3.00 5.37
C LEU A 172 -28.35 -4.20 5.25
N GLU A 173 -29.56 -3.99 4.72
CA GLU A 173 -30.50 -5.08 4.47
C GLU A 173 -29.85 -6.03 3.45
N LEU A 174 -29.52 -7.25 3.90
CA LEU A 174 -29.28 -8.35 2.97
C LEU A 174 -30.53 -8.52 2.09
N PRO A 175 -30.39 -8.81 0.79
CA PRO A 175 -31.53 -8.92 -0.13
C PRO A 175 -32.63 -9.79 0.49
N LYS A 176 -33.88 -9.28 0.59
CA LYS A 176 -35.02 -9.88 1.31
C LYS A 176 -35.41 -11.31 0.90
N HIS A 177 -34.73 -11.89 -0.07
CA HIS A 177 -34.85 -13.30 -0.48
C HIS A 177 -33.80 -14.23 0.14
N SER A 178 -32.82 -13.73 0.90
CA SER A 178 -31.97 -14.58 1.72
C SER A 178 -32.69 -14.93 3.02
N LYS A 179 -33.51 -15.97 3.00
CA LYS A 179 -33.86 -16.72 4.21
C LYS A 179 -32.58 -17.36 4.74
N VAL A 180 -31.72 -16.57 5.39
CA VAL A 180 -30.56 -17.08 6.12
C VAL A 180 -31.14 -17.81 7.31
N LYS A 181 -31.35 -19.12 7.15
CA LYS A 181 -31.54 -20.03 8.27
C LYS A 181 -30.41 -19.73 9.26
N ARG A 182 -30.74 -19.64 10.55
CA ARG A 182 -29.78 -19.71 11.65
C ARG A 182 -29.06 -21.05 11.54
N GLN A 183 -28.08 -21.15 10.66
CA GLN A 183 -27.19 -22.28 10.55
C GLN A 183 -25.92 -21.90 11.30
N SER A 184 -25.84 -22.48 12.49
CA SER A 184 -24.59 -22.85 13.13
C SER A 184 -23.55 -23.27 12.09
N SER A 185 -22.32 -22.83 12.29
CA SER A 185 -21.12 -23.21 11.53
C SER A 185 -21.22 -22.96 10.02
N THR A 186 -20.79 -21.79 9.56
CA THR A 186 -20.16 -21.69 8.24
C THR A 186 -18.90 -22.54 8.30
N SER A 187 -18.97 -23.75 7.76
CA SER A 187 -17.79 -24.49 7.35
C SER A 187 -16.95 -23.57 6.48
N SER A 188 -15.66 -23.47 6.76
CA SER A 188 -14.66 -22.97 5.81
C SER A 188 -14.94 -23.66 4.48
N ALA A 189 -15.40 -22.91 3.49
CA ALA A 189 -15.59 -23.46 2.15
C ALA A 189 -14.24 -24.05 1.69
N PRO A 190 -14.22 -25.27 1.13
CA PRO A 190 -12.99 -25.92 0.75
C PRO A 190 -12.20 -25.05 -0.23
N GLU A 191 -10.88 -25.02 -0.07
CA GLU A 191 -9.92 -24.27 -0.90
C GLU A 191 -10.09 -24.50 -2.42
N LEU A 192 -10.77 -25.59 -2.80
CA LEU A 192 -11.14 -25.95 -4.17
C LEU A 192 -12.17 -25.03 -4.84
N GLU A 193 -13.01 -24.27 -4.10
CA GLU A 193 -13.98 -23.33 -4.71
C GLU A 193 -13.37 -21.98 -5.15
N GLN A 194 -12.05 -21.79 -4.95
CA GLN A 194 -11.40 -20.48 -5.07
C GLN A 194 -10.63 -20.26 -6.37
N GLN A 195 -10.28 -21.33 -7.10
CA GLN A 195 -9.61 -21.19 -8.39
C GLN A 195 -10.63 -20.92 -9.50
N PRO A 196 -10.33 -20.00 -10.43
CA PRO A 196 -11.21 -19.75 -11.56
C PRO A 196 -11.18 -20.94 -12.51
N ASP A 197 -12.34 -21.51 -12.81
CA ASP A 197 -12.52 -22.54 -13.85
C ASP A 197 -12.32 -21.99 -15.28
N ILE A 198 -11.94 -20.72 -15.41
CA ILE A 198 -12.00 -19.92 -16.63
C ILE A 198 -10.66 -19.24 -16.85
N ASN A 199 -10.05 -19.52 -18.00
CA ASN A 199 -8.87 -18.80 -18.47
C ASN A 199 -9.28 -17.57 -19.29
N ILE A 200 -8.69 -16.41 -18.98
CA ILE A 200 -8.96 -15.13 -19.66
C ILE A 200 -8.67 -15.23 -21.16
N THR A 201 -7.58 -15.91 -21.53
CA THR A 201 -7.13 -15.99 -22.93
C THR A 201 -8.09 -16.78 -23.81
N GLU A 202 -8.67 -17.85 -23.28
CA GLU A 202 -9.64 -18.70 -23.98
C GLU A 202 -11.00 -18.00 -24.16
N TRP A 203 -11.43 -17.24 -23.16
CA TRP A 203 -12.77 -16.63 -23.15
C TRP A 203 -12.82 -15.24 -23.78
N LYS A 204 -11.66 -14.61 -24.02
CA LYS A 204 -11.56 -13.30 -24.70
C LYS A 204 -12.16 -13.32 -26.11
N ASN A 205 -12.05 -14.44 -26.82
CA ASN A 205 -12.50 -14.57 -28.20
C ASN A 205 -13.92 -15.13 -28.35
N LYS A 206 -14.58 -15.50 -27.25
CA LYS A 206 -15.94 -16.06 -27.26
C LYS A 206 -17.00 -14.98 -27.46
N SER A 207 -18.16 -15.38 -27.98
CA SER A 207 -19.26 -14.45 -28.26
C SER A 207 -19.88 -13.87 -26.99
N THR A 208 -20.53 -12.70 -27.07
CA THR A 208 -21.26 -12.09 -25.94
C THR A 208 -22.30 -13.02 -25.35
N HIS A 209 -23.00 -13.76 -26.20
CA HIS A 209 -24.02 -14.70 -25.77
C HIS A 209 -23.43 -15.85 -24.93
N GLU A 210 -22.33 -16.46 -25.35
CA GLU A 210 -21.68 -17.54 -24.60
C GLU A 210 -21.15 -17.07 -23.25
N ILE A 211 -20.59 -15.85 -23.19
CA ILE A 211 -20.10 -15.25 -21.95
C ILE A 211 -21.28 -15.01 -20.99
N LEU A 212 -22.40 -14.48 -21.48
CA LEU A 212 -23.60 -14.26 -20.66
C LEU A 212 -24.22 -15.57 -20.17
N GLN A 213 -24.28 -16.59 -21.01
CA GLN A 213 -24.77 -17.91 -20.62
C GLN A 213 -23.90 -18.49 -19.50
N LYS A 214 -22.57 -18.50 -19.69
CA LYS A 214 -21.64 -18.98 -18.65
C LYS A 214 -21.73 -18.15 -17.38
N LEU A 215 -21.88 -16.83 -17.49
CA LEU A 215 -22.03 -15.94 -16.32
C LEU A 215 -23.29 -16.27 -15.51
N ASN A 216 -24.39 -16.58 -16.18
CA ASN A 216 -25.65 -16.95 -15.53
C ASN A 216 -25.58 -18.34 -14.86
N ASP A 217 -24.81 -19.26 -15.43
CA ASP A 217 -24.66 -20.63 -14.91
C ASP A 217 -23.56 -20.75 -13.84
N CYS A 218 -22.67 -19.75 -13.75
CA CYS A 218 -21.51 -19.81 -12.88
C CYS A 218 -21.83 -19.37 -11.44
N SER A 219 -21.49 -20.22 -10.46
CA SER A 219 -21.57 -19.89 -9.02
C SER A 219 -20.26 -19.35 -8.43
N CYS A 220 -19.13 -19.56 -9.13
CA CYS A 220 -17.80 -19.16 -8.68
C CYS A 220 -17.55 -17.67 -8.92
N LEU A 221 -17.30 -16.92 -7.84
CA LEU A 221 -17.09 -15.46 -7.91
C LEU A 221 -15.82 -15.08 -8.68
N ALA A 222 -14.77 -15.93 -8.64
CA ALA A 222 -13.54 -15.70 -9.39
C ALA A 222 -13.79 -15.77 -10.91
N SER A 223 -14.55 -16.76 -11.35
CA SER A 223 -14.98 -16.90 -12.74
C SER A 223 -15.92 -15.78 -13.17
N GLN A 224 -16.87 -15.39 -12.32
CA GLN A 224 -17.80 -14.27 -12.60
C GLN A 224 -17.05 -12.96 -12.84
N VAL A 225 -16.08 -12.59 -11.98
CA VAL A 225 -15.36 -11.32 -12.13
C VAL A 225 -14.50 -11.30 -13.40
N ILE A 226 -13.96 -12.44 -13.82
CA ILE A 226 -13.21 -12.57 -15.07
C ILE A 226 -14.13 -12.33 -16.28
N LEU A 227 -15.28 -13.00 -16.33
CA LEU A 227 -16.25 -12.84 -17.42
C LEU A 227 -16.80 -11.41 -17.47
N LEU A 228 -17.10 -10.81 -16.31
CA LEU A 228 -17.55 -9.43 -16.22
C LEU A 228 -16.46 -8.44 -16.65
N GLY A 229 -15.19 -8.70 -16.36
CA GLY A 229 -14.08 -7.90 -16.87
C GLY A 229 -13.96 -7.92 -18.40
N ILE A 230 -14.18 -9.08 -19.01
CA ILE A 230 -14.23 -9.22 -20.49
C ILE A 230 -15.42 -8.44 -21.05
N LEU A 231 -16.62 -8.58 -20.46
CA LEU A 231 -17.81 -7.83 -20.88
C LEU A 231 -17.62 -6.32 -20.72
N LEU A 232 -17.03 -5.87 -19.61
CA LEU A 232 -16.78 -4.46 -19.35
C LEU A 232 -15.88 -3.84 -20.43
N LYS A 233 -14.83 -4.56 -20.86
CA LYS A 233 -13.92 -4.11 -21.92
C LYS A 233 -14.56 -4.13 -23.31
N ARG A 234 -15.50 -5.06 -23.58
CA ARG A 234 -16.12 -5.18 -24.91
C ARG A 234 -17.36 -4.31 -25.09
N GLU A 235 -18.29 -4.34 -24.13
CA GLU A 235 -19.62 -3.73 -24.24
C GLU A 235 -19.75 -2.44 -23.40
N GLY A 236 -18.83 -2.22 -22.46
CA GLY A 236 -18.85 -1.08 -21.55
C GLY A 236 -19.66 -1.30 -20.25
N PRO A 237 -19.63 -0.31 -19.33
CA PRO A 237 -20.16 -0.43 -17.97
C PRO A 237 -21.69 -0.54 -17.91
N ASN A 238 -22.38 0.12 -18.84
CA ASN A 238 -23.85 0.24 -18.84
C ASN A 238 -24.55 -0.92 -19.57
N PHE A 239 -23.80 -1.91 -20.07
CA PHE A 239 -24.37 -3.07 -20.74
C PHE A 239 -25.24 -3.87 -19.76
N ILE A 240 -26.43 -4.28 -20.19
CA ILE A 240 -27.43 -4.89 -19.32
C ILE A 240 -27.22 -6.41 -19.27
N THR A 241 -27.01 -6.92 -18.06
CA THR A 241 -27.01 -8.35 -17.71
C THR A 241 -28.32 -8.72 -17.01
N LYS A 242 -28.55 -10.02 -16.75
CA LYS A 242 -29.73 -10.50 -16.02
C LYS A 242 -29.91 -9.85 -14.65
N GLU A 243 -28.81 -9.48 -14.01
CA GLU A 243 -28.85 -8.88 -12.67
C GLU A 243 -28.81 -7.32 -12.70
N GLY A 244 -28.84 -6.66 -13.86
CA GLY A 244 -28.66 -5.20 -13.97
C GLY A 244 -27.44 -4.87 -14.82
N THR A 245 -26.89 -3.66 -14.73
CA THR A 245 -25.73 -3.28 -15.56
C THR A 245 -24.49 -4.12 -15.22
N VAL A 246 -23.51 -4.19 -16.12
CA VAL A 246 -22.21 -4.83 -15.85
C VAL A 246 -21.56 -4.22 -14.60
N SER A 247 -21.58 -2.90 -14.46
CA SER A 247 -21.08 -2.23 -13.26
C SER A 247 -21.83 -2.65 -11.98
N ASP A 248 -23.17 -2.74 -12.01
CA ASP A 248 -23.95 -3.21 -10.86
C ASP A 248 -23.61 -4.67 -10.48
N HIS A 249 -23.40 -5.51 -11.49
CA HIS A 249 -23.03 -6.90 -11.30
C HIS A 249 -21.62 -7.03 -10.70
N ILE A 250 -20.65 -6.25 -11.19
CA ILE A 250 -19.29 -6.22 -10.60
C ILE A 250 -19.35 -5.70 -9.15
N GLU A 251 -20.16 -4.68 -8.85
CA GLU A 251 -20.34 -4.16 -7.49
C GLU A 251 -20.96 -5.22 -6.56
N ARG A 252 -21.91 -6.04 -7.04
CA ARG A 252 -22.42 -7.20 -6.28
C ARG A 252 -21.36 -8.26 -6.05
N VAL A 253 -20.56 -8.61 -7.06
CA VAL A 253 -19.47 -9.58 -6.93
C VAL A 253 -18.42 -9.06 -5.94
N TYR A 254 -18.06 -7.78 -6.01
CA TYR A 254 -17.16 -7.10 -5.08
C TYR A 254 -17.64 -7.25 -3.63
N ARG A 255 -18.91 -6.94 -3.33
CA ARG A 255 -19.47 -7.08 -1.97
C ARG A 255 -19.52 -8.53 -1.49
N ARG A 256 -19.94 -9.46 -2.34
CA ARG A 256 -20.01 -10.90 -2.00
C ARG A 256 -18.63 -11.54 -1.81
N ALA A 257 -17.66 -11.17 -2.64
CA ALA A 257 -16.29 -11.63 -2.50
C ALA A 257 -15.67 -11.09 -1.21
N GLY A 258 -15.99 -9.85 -0.86
CA GLY A 258 -15.57 -9.20 0.38
C GLY A 258 -16.08 -9.86 1.65
N SER A 259 -17.38 -10.19 1.69
CA SER A 259 -17.96 -10.92 2.83
C SER A 259 -17.41 -12.34 2.95
N LYS A 260 -17.07 -12.98 1.82
CA LYS A 260 -16.40 -14.29 1.76
C LYS A 260 -14.87 -14.22 1.92
N LYS A 261 -14.28 -13.04 2.05
CA LYS A 261 -12.83 -12.82 2.19
C LYS A 261 -11.99 -13.38 1.01
N LEU A 262 -12.55 -13.34 -0.20
CA LEU A 262 -11.86 -13.76 -1.43
C LEU A 262 -11.02 -12.60 -2.00
N TRP A 263 -9.89 -12.30 -1.36
CA TRP A 263 -9.14 -11.04 -1.58
C TRP A 263 -8.71 -10.79 -3.02
N SER A 264 -8.25 -11.82 -3.73
CA SER A 264 -7.87 -11.71 -5.16
C SER A 264 -9.06 -11.27 -6.04
N VAL A 265 -10.25 -11.82 -5.78
CA VAL A 265 -11.48 -11.49 -6.50
C VAL A 265 -11.94 -10.07 -6.15
N VAL A 266 -11.85 -9.68 -4.88
CA VAL A 266 -12.19 -8.34 -4.41
C VAL A 266 -11.28 -7.28 -5.03
N ARG A 267 -9.96 -7.52 -5.07
CA ARG A 267 -8.98 -6.64 -5.72
C ARG A 267 -9.31 -6.45 -7.20
N ARG A 268 -9.61 -7.54 -7.90
CA ARG A 268 -9.97 -7.48 -9.32
C ARG A 268 -11.26 -6.69 -9.54
N ALA A 269 -12.30 -6.97 -8.76
CA ALA A 269 -13.57 -6.25 -8.88
C ALA A 269 -13.42 -4.75 -8.55
N ALA A 270 -12.64 -4.40 -7.52
CA ALA A 270 -12.32 -3.02 -7.18
C ALA A 270 -11.55 -2.30 -8.30
N SER A 271 -10.66 -3.02 -8.98
CA SER A 271 -9.92 -2.49 -10.12
C SER A 271 -10.83 -2.19 -11.32
N LEU A 272 -11.69 -3.14 -11.69
CA LEU A 272 -12.66 -2.98 -12.78
C LEU A 272 -13.63 -1.81 -12.52
N LEU A 273 -14.00 -1.57 -11.26
CA LEU A 273 -14.84 -0.43 -10.86
C LEU A 273 -14.05 0.88 -10.70
N SER A 274 -12.73 0.86 -10.88
CA SER A 274 -11.85 2.01 -10.67
C SER A 274 -12.02 2.69 -9.30
N LYS A 275 -12.17 1.88 -8.23
CA LYS A 275 -12.35 2.35 -6.85
C LYS A 275 -11.04 2.92 -6.28
N VAL A 276 -11.14 4.02 -5.55
CA VAL A 276 -9.98 4.69 -4.91
C VAL A 276 -10.24 4.88 -3.43
N VAL A 277 -9.21 4.66 -2.61
CA VAL A 277 -9.27 4.89 -1.17
C VAL A 277 -9.12 6.38 -0.85
N ASP A 278 -9.99 6.93 -0.02
CA ASP A 278 -9.92 8.36 0.38
C ASP A 278 -8.64 8.72 1.13
N SER A 279 -8.05 7.76 1.85
CA SER A 279 -6.84 7.98 2.65
C SER A 279 -5.55 8.00 1.83
N LEU A 280 -5.60 7.83 0.50
CA LEU A 280 -4.38 7.77 -0.32
C LEU A 280 -3.59 9.07 -0.31
N ALA A 281 -4.25 10.21 -0.53
CA ALA A 281 -3.57 11.50 -0.56
C ALA A 281 -2.94 11.87 0.81
N PRO A 282 -3.62 11.67 1.95
CA PRO A 282 -2.99 11.77 3.27
C PRO A 282 -1.78 10.84 3.44
N SER A 283 -1.86 9.58 3.04
CA SER A 283 -0.77 8.62 3.20
C SER A 283 0.45 8.95 2.34
N ILE A 284 0.25 9.43 1.11
CA ILE A 284 1.32 9.99 0.27
C ILE A 284 1.95 11.20 0.97
N THR A 285 1.12 12.10 1.51
CA THR A 285 1.61 13.29 2.21
C THR A 285 2.49 12.93 3.41
N ASN A 286 2.13 11.89 4.18
CA ASN A 286 2.95 11.41 5.28
C ASN A 286 4.36 10.97 4.82
N VAL A 287 4.47 10.36 3.64
CA VAL A 287 5.77 9.99 3.06
C VAL A 287 6.57 11.24 2.66
N LEU A 288 5.92 12.19 2.00
CA LEU A 288 6.55 13.43 1.53
C LEU A 288 7.07 14.30 2.69
N VAL A 289 6.30 14.41 3.78
CA VAL A 289 6.69 15.18 4.98
C VAL A 289 7.93 14.59 5.66
N GLN A 290 8.20 13.30 5.48
CA GLN A 290 9.42 12.64 5.96
C GLN A 290 10.62 12.81 5.00
N GLY A 291 10.52 13.72 4.03
CA GLY A 291 11.57 14.05 3.07
C GLY A 291 11.82 12.94 2.04
N LYS A 292 10.85 12.06 1.80
CA LYS A 292 10.96 10.95 0.85
C LYS A 292 10.00 11.12 -0.31
N GLN A 293 10.37 10.60 -1.47
CA GLN A 293 9.51 10.54 -2.65
C GLN A 293 8.81 9.19 -2.73
N VAL A 294 7.63 9.13 -3.35
CA VAL A 294 6.94 7.87 -3.67
C VAL A 294 6.78 7.73 -5.18
N THR A 295 6.92 6.52 -5.72
CA THR A 295 6.64 6.24 -7.13
C THR A 295 5.56 5.19 -7.30
N LEU A 296 4.69 5.41 -8.29
CA LEU A 296 3.61 4.51 -8.66
C LEU A 296 3.82 4.03 -10.10
N GLY A 297 3.75 2.73 -10.31
CA GLY A 297 3.99 2.10 -11.60
C GLY A 297 4.32 0.62 -11.44
N ALA A 298 4.06 -0.16 -12.49
CA ALA A 298 4.36 -1.59 -12.47
C ALA A 298 5.88 -1.85 -12.50
N PHE A 299 6.31 -2.94 -11.86
CA PHE A 299 7.71 -3.35 -11.88
C PHE A 299 8.25 -3.51 -13.31
N GLY A 300 9.43 -2.94 -13.59
CA GLY A 300 10.06 -3.00 -14.92
C GLY A 300 9.48 -2.04 -15.96
N HIS A 301 8.49 -1.22 -15.61
CA HIS A 301 7.85 -0.25 -16.50
C HIS A 301 8.10 1.21 -16.07
N GLU A 302 7.53 2.15 -16.82
CA GLU A 302 7.56 3.56 -16.44
C GLU A 302 6.82 3.79 -15.12
N GLU A 303 7.44 4.56 -14.24
CA GLU A 303 6.89 4.93 -12.94
C GLU A 303 6.71 6.45 -12.86
N GLU A 304 5.60 6.86 -12.27
CA GLU A 304 5.34 8.27 -11.98
C GLU A 304 5.96 8.65 -10.63
N VAL A 305 6.71 9.74 -10.60
CA VAL A 305 7.36 10.23 -9.38
C VAL A 305 6.49 11.28 -8.71
N ILE A 306 6.03 10.96 -7.51
CA ILE A 306 5.26 11.89 -6.69
C ILE A 306 6.23 12.54 -5.69
N ALA A 307 6.58 13.79 -5.96
CA ALA A 307 7.43 14.62 -5.10
C ALA A 307 6.65 15.71 -4.35
N ASN A 308 5.38 15.95 -4.72
CA ASN A 308 4.52 16.97 -4.13
C ASN A 308 3.12 16.40 -3.87
N PRO A 309 2.34 16.93 -2.90
CA PRO A 309 0.98 16.50 -2.67
C PRO A 309 0.11 16.66 -3.93
N LEU A 310 -0.60 15.60 -4.31
CA LEU A 310 -1.48 15.59 -5.49
C LEU A 310 -2.94 15.49 -5.08
N SER A 311 -3.84 15.95 -5.96
CA SER A 311 -5.28 15.78 -5.75
C SER A 311 -5.70 14.32 -5.94
N PRO A 312 -6.76 13.83 -5.26
CA PRO A 312 -7.22 12.45 -5.40
C PRO A 312 -7.53 12.04 -6.84
N ARG A 313 -8.01 12.97 -7.67
CA ARG A 313 -8.29 12.72 -9.10
C ARG A 313 -7.02 12.43 -9.90
N VAL A 314 -5.94 13.19 -9.64
CA VAL A 314 -4.65 12.98 -10.30
C VAL A 314 -4.05 11.64 -9.86
N ILE A 315 -4.11 11.34 -8.56
CA ILE A 315 -3.64 10.06 -8.01
C ILE A 315 -4.39 8.88 -8.63
N LYS A 316 -5.73 8.97 -8.74
CA LYS A 316 -6.57 7.97 -9.43
C LYS A 316 -6.08 7.70 -10.85
N ASN A 317 -5.84 8.76 -11.62
CA ASN A 317 -5.39 8.65 -13.00
C ASN A 317 -4.02 7.96 -13.08
N ILE A 318 -3.07 8.33 -12.21
CA ILE A 318 -1.75 7.70 -12.16
C ILE A 318 -1.88 6.20 -11.90
N ILE A 319 -2.65 5.79 -10.90
CA ILE A 319 -2.83 4.39 -10.51
C ILE A 319 -3.38 3.56 -11.67
N TYR A 320 -4.48 3.99 -12.27
CA TYR A 320 -5.14 3.20 -13.30
C TYR A 320 -4.49 3.32 -14.68
N TYR A 321 -3.65 4.33 -14.91
CA TYR A 321 -2.89 4.48 -16.16
C TYR A 321 -1.52 3.80 -16.12
N LYS A 322 -0.76 3.93 -15.02
CA LYS A 322 0.62 3.42 -14.91
C LYS A 322 0.73 2.05 -14.22
N CYS A 323 -0.20 1.69 -13.33
CA CYS A 323 -0.11 0.42 -12.58
C CYS A 323 -0.95 -0.72 -13.21
N ASN A 324 -1.84 -0.42 -14.16
CA ASN A 324 -2.74 -1.40 -14.78
C ASN A 324 -2.19 -1.92 -16.12
N THR A 325 -0.91 -2.29 -16.18
CA THR A 325 -0.26 -2.69 -17.44
C THR A 325 -0.37 -4.18 -17.73
N HIS A 326 -0.27 -5.03 -16.71
CA HIS A 326 -0.24 -6.49 -16.84
C HIS A 326 -1.38 -7.15 -16.06
N ASP A 327 -1.45 -6.85 -14.76
CA ASP A 327 -2.51 -7.35 -13.88
C ASP A 327 -3.33 -6.19 -13.32
N GLU A 328 -4.64 -6.23 -13.57
CA GLU A 328 -5.58 -5.25 -13.04
C GLU A 328 -5.56 -5.17 -11.51
N ARG A 329 -5.22 -6.26 -10.83
CA ARG A 329 -5.16 -6.32 -9.37
C ARG A 329 -4.03 -5.46 -8.80
N GLU A 330 -2.98 -5.21 -9.57
CA GLU A 330 -1.79 -4.47 -9.12
C GLU A 330 -2.13 -3.03 -8.74
N ALA A 331 -2.98 -2.36 -9.51
CA ALA A 331 -3.46 -1.01 -9.21
C ALA A 331 -4.13 -0.89 -7.82
N VAL A 332 -4.80 -1.96 -7.35
CA VAL A 332 -5.45 -1.98 -6.05
C VAL A 332 -4.46 -2.33 -4.94
N LEU A 333 -3.54 -3.27 -5.20
CA LEU A 333 -2.49 -3.61 -4.24
C LEU A 333 -1.53 -2.44 -3.99
N GLN A 334 -1.18 -1.65 -5.02
CA GLN A 334 -0.36 -0.45 -4.84
C GLN A 334 -1.05 0.58 -3.94
N GLN A 335 -2.38 0.71 -4.01
CA GLN A 335 -3.14 1.56 -3.09
C GLN A 335 -3.00 1.07 -1.64
N GLU A 336 -3.21 -0.23 -1.39
CA GLU A 336 -3.03 -0.83 -0.06
C GLU A 336 -1.63 -0.57 0.50
N LEU A 337 -0.59 -0.77 -0.31
CA LEU A 337 0.79 -0.54 0.08
C LEU A 337 1.07 0.92 0.39
N VAL A 338 0.56 1.86 -0.40
CA VAL A 338 0.68 3.30 -0.10
C VAL A 338 0.05 3.64 1.26
N ILE A 339 -1.13 3.08 1.55
CA ILE A 339 -1.78 3.27 2.86
C ILE A 339 -0.92 2.69 3.99
N HIS A 340 -0.46 1.45 3.83
CA HIS A 340 0.38 0.82 4.85
C HIS A 340 1.70 1.56 5.04
N ILE A 341 2.40 1.94 3.98
CA ILE A 341 3.65 2.69 4.04
C ILE A 341 3.45 4.06 4.70
N GLY A 342 2.41 4.81 4.30
CA GLY A 342 2.08 6.09 4.90
C GLY A 342 1.81 5.98 6.41
N TRP A 343 1.26 4.85 6.86
CA TRP A 343 1.10 4.54 8.28
C TRP A 343 2.42 4.13 8.94
N ILE A 344 3.18 3.18 8.38
CA ILE A 344 4.43 2.67 8.97
C ILE A 344 5.43 3.81 9.10
N ILE A 345 5.62 4.64 8.07
CA ILE A 345 6.63 5.72 8.10
C ILE A 345 6.32 6.78 9.16
N SER A 346 5.04 6.99 9.47
CA SER A 346 4.62 7.96 10.48
C SER A 346 4.88 7.45 11.91
N ASN A 347 4.89 6.13 12.12
CA ASN A 347 5.06 5.52 13.44
C ASN A 347 6.49 4.99 13.67
N ASN A 348 7.14 4.54 12.60
CA ASN A 348 8.43 3.86 12.59
C ASN A 348 9.29 4.38 11.40
N PRO A 349 9.65 5.67 11.38
CA PRO A 349 10.43 6.27 10.29
C PRO A 349 11.81 5.60 10.08
N GLU A 350 12.37 5.00 11.13
CA GLU A 350 13.65 4.28 11.11
C GLU A 350 13.66 3.10 10.14
N LEU A 351 12.51 2.46 9.89
CA LEU A 351 12.39 1.36 8.93
C LEU A 351 12.65 1.81 7.48
N PHE A 352 12.56 3.11 7.22
CA PHE A 352 12.81 3.71 5.92
C PHE A 352 14.13 4.48 5.86
N SER A 353 15.02 4.24 6.84
CA SER A 353 16.38 4.79 6.81
C SER A 353 17.14 4.29 5.56
N GLY A 354 17.90 5.18 4.94
CA GLY A 354 18.64 4.88 3.70
C GLY A 354 17.78 4.81 2.43
N MET A 355 16.47 5.07 2.51
CA MET A 355 15.56 5.12 1.36
C MET A 355 15.16 6.57 1.08
N LEU A 356 15.58 7.16 -0.05
CA LEU A 356 15.12 8.49 -0.49
C LEU A 356 13.83 8.43 -1.31
N LYS A 357 13.68 7.36 -2.09
CA LYS A 357 12.54 7.15 -2.98
C LYS A 357 11.97 5.76 -2.74
N ILE A 358 10.70 5.71 -2.35
CA ILE A 358 9.91 4.52 -2.08
C ILE A 358 9.19 4.12 -3.37
N ARG A 359 9.66 3.06 -4.02
CA ARG A 359 9.12 2.61 -5.32
C ARG A 359 8.14 1.47 -5.11
N ILE A 360 6.84 1.73 -5.22
CA ILE A 360 5.80 0.76 -4.82
C ILE A 360 5.84 -0.51 -5.69
N GLY A 361 6.03 -0.39 -7.00
CA GLY A 361 6.18 -1.56 -7.88
C GLY A 361 7.37 -2.45 -7.52
N TRP A 362 8.51 -1.87 -7.11
CA TRP A 362 9.67 -2.64 -6.65
C TRP A 362 9.47 -3.25 -5.27
N ILE A 363 8.67 -2.63 -4.41
CA ILE A 363 8.25 -3.22 -3.14
C ILE A 363 7.40 -4.46 -3.39
N ILE A 364 6.45 -4.42 -4.34
CA ILE A 364 5.68 -5.60 -4.75
C ILE A 364 6.62 -6.72 -5.20
N HIS A 365 7.59 -6.41 -6.06
CA HIS A 365 8.58 -7.40 -6.49
C HIS A 365 9.38 -7.99 -5.31
N ALA A 366 9.79 -7.16 -4.35
CA ALA A 366 10.47 -7.63 -3.14
C ALA A 366 9.58 -8.55 -2.28
N MET A 367 8.27 -8.26 -2.20
CA MET A 367 7.30 -9.08 -1.48
C MET A 367 7.07 -10.43 -2.17
N GLU A 368 6.94 -10.45 -3.50
CA GLU A 368 6.85 -11.69 -4.28
C GLU A 368 8.10 -12.55 -4.10
N TYR A 369 9.28 -11.92 -4.16
CA TYR A 369 10.54 -12.60 -3.94
C TYR A 369 10.66 -13.17 -2.52
N GLU A 370 10.24 -12.43 -1.49
CA GLU A 370 10.19 -12.92 -0.12
C GLU A 370 9.23 -14.12 0.04
N LEU A 371 8.10 -14.13 -0.66
CA LEU A 371 7.19 -15.29 -0.67
C LEU A 371 7.82 -16.52 -1.33
N GLN A 372 8.62 -16.33 -2.39
CA GLN A 372 9.37 -17.42 -3.02
C GLN A 372 10.39 -18.01 -2.04
N ILE A 373 11.12 -17.15 -1.31
CA ILE A 373 12.09 -17.57 -0.30
C ILE A 373 11.42 -18.41 0.80
N ARG A 374 10.26 -17.97 1.30
CA ARG A 374 9.52 -18.68 2.37
C ARG A 374 8.98 -20.04 1.94
N ASN A 375 8.57 -20.16 0.68
CA ASN A 375 7.93 -21.35 0.17
C ASN A 375 8.92 -22.43 -0.31
N GLY A 376 10.18 -22.06 -0.58
CA GLY A 376 11.17 -22.99 -1.11
C GLY A 376 10.68 -23.62 -2.41
N ASP A 377 10.61 -24.95 -2.45
CA ASP A 377 10.18 -25.72 -3.64
C ASP A 377 8.65 -25.85 -3.80
N LYS A 378 7.85 -25.28 -2.88
CA LYS A 378 6.38 -25.31 -3.00
C LYS A 378 5.91 -24.32 -4.08
N PRO A 379 4.74 -24.56 -4.70
CA PRO A 379 4.19 -23.62 -5.67
C PRO A 379 4.09 -22.22 -5.07
N ALA A 380 4.53 -21.22 -5.85
CA ALA A 380 4.57 -19.83 -5.40
C ALA A 380 3.18 -19.38 -4.92
N MET A 381 3.12 -18.88 -3.68
CA MET A 381 1.91 -18.29 -3.14
C MET A 381 1.61 -16.99 -3.90
N ASP A 382 0.40 -16.87 -4.44
CA ASP A 382 -0.04 -15.66 -5.13
C ASP A 382 -0.21 -14.52 -4.12
N LEU A 383 0.63 -13.48 -4.21
CA LEU A 383 0.59 -12.28 -3.37
C LEU A 383 -0.81 -11.66 -3.35
N TYR A 384 -1.53 -11.71 -4.47
CA TYR A 384 -2.87 -11.13 -4.60
C TYR A 384 -3.95 -11.92 -3.85
N GLN A 385 -3.65 -13.09 -3.31
CA GLN A 385 -4.56 -13.87 -2.46
C GLN A 385 -4.44 -13.49 -0.98
N LEU A 386 -3.35 -12.85 -0.56
CA LEU A 386 -3.14 -12.46 0.83
C LEU A 386 -4.20 -11.45 1.29
N SER A 387 -4.66 -11.57 2.53
CA SER A 387 -5.50 -10.57 3.17
C SER A 387 -4.75 -9.23 3.35
N PRO A 388 -5.45 -8.09 3.44
CA PRO A 388 -4.81 -6.80 3.72
C PRO A 388 -3.87 -6.81 4.95
N SER A 389 -4.23 -7.52 6.01
CA SER A 389 -3.37 -7.69 7.19
C SER A 389 -2.12 -8.52 6.90
N GLU A 390 -2.22 -9.59 6.10
CA GLU A 390 -1.07 -10.39 5.67
C GLU A 390 -0.14 -9.60 4.73
N VAL A 391 -0.70 -8.79 3.83
CA VAL A 391 0.07 -7.85 2.98
C VAL A 391 0.84 -6.86 3.86
N LYS A 392 0.20 -6.27 4.88
CA LYS A 392 0.86 -5.38 5.85
C LYS A 392 1.99 -6.09 6.60
N GLN A 393 1.78 -7.34 7.04
CA GLN A 393 2.82 -8.11 7.74
C GLN A 393 3.99 -8.43 6.81
N LEU A 394 3.74 -8.90 5.59
CA LEU A 394 4.77 -9.17 4.61
C LEU A 394 5.59 -7.91 4.27
N LEU A 395 4.93 -6.76 4.15
CA LEU A 395 5.58 -5.47 3.99
C LEU A 395 6.52 -5.14 5.18
N LEU A 396 6.07 -5.35 6.41
CA LEU A 396 6.90 -5.16 7.60
C LEU A 396 8.11 -6.11 7.59
N ASP A 397 7.91 -7.36 7.19
CA ASP A 397 8.97 -8.38 7.16
C ASP A 397 10.08 -8.07 6.15
N ILE A 398 9.74 -7.47 5.00
CA ILE A 398 10.75 -7.01 4.03
C ILE A 398 11.41 -5.70 4.47
N LEU A 399 10.67 -4.81 5.15
CA LEU A 399 11.24 -3.56 5.66
C LEU A 399 12.19 -3.79 6.85
N GLN A 400 12.06 -4.87 7.61
CA GLN A 400 12.97 -5.12 8.72
C GLN A 400 14.41 -5.44 8.24
N PRO A 401 15.43 -4.66 8.65
CA PRO A 401 16.80 -4.82 8.17
C PRO A 401 17.54 -6.03 8.77
N GLN A 402 17.01 -6.65 9.84
CA GLN A 402 17.57 -7.82 10.52
C GLN A 402 16.55 -8.95 10.61
N GLN A 403 16.36 -9.69 9.52
CA GLN A 403 15.80 -11.04 9.62
C GLN A 403 16.96 -12.02 9.79
N ASN A 404 17.15 -12.53 11.02
CA ASN A 404 18.11 -13.59 11.29
C ASN A 404 17.76 -14.82 10.45
N GLY A 405 18.70 -15.27 9.60
CA GLY A 405 18.53 -16.49 8.78
C GLY A 405 18.43 -16.29 7.27
N ARG A 406 18.32 -15.05 6.74
CA ARG A 406 18.41 -14.82 5.28
C ARG A 406 19.86 -14.91 4.79
N CYS A 407 20.06 -15.53 3.63
CA CYS A 407 21.35 -15.53 2.95
C CYS A 407 21.67 -14.12 2.39
N TRP A 408 22.94 -13.85 2.07
CA TRP A 408 23.37 -12.51 1.67
C TRP A 408 22.80 -12.08 0.32
N LEU A 409 22.64 -13.02 -0.61
CA LEU A 409 22.03 -12.74 -1.91
C LEU A 409 20.59 -12.23 -1.75
N ASN A 410 19.77 -12.94 -0.96
CA ASN A 410 18.38 -12.58 -0.73
C ASN A 410 18.27 -11.19 -0.09
N ARG A 411 19.16 -10.90 0.88
CA ARG A 411 19.21 -9.59 1.53
C ARG A 411 19.53 -8.47 0.54
N ARG A 412 20.51 -8.69 -0.35
CA ARG A 412 20.91 -7.70 -1.38
C ARG A 412 19.79 -7.46 -2.38
N GLN A 413 19.09 -8.51 -2.80
CA GLN A 413 17.96 -8.37 -3.73
C GLN A 413 16.81 -7.58 -3.10
N ILE A 414 16.43 -7.90 -1.85
CA ILE A 414 15.39 -7.17 -1.12
C ILE A 414 15.80 -5.70 -0.89
N ASP A 415 16.98 -5.44 -0.30
CA ASP A 415 17.45 -4.08 -0.04
C ASP A 415 17.60 -3.28 -1.35
N GLY A 416 18.03 -3.93 -2.43
CA GLY A 416 18.11 -3.35 -3.77
C GLY A 416 16.73 -2.98 -4.33
N SER A 417 15.75 -3.87 -4.24
CA SER A 417 14.37 -3.59 -4.64
C SER A 417 13.72 -2.50 -3.78
N LEU A 418 14.04 -2.45 -2.48
CA LEU A 418 13.60 -1.37 -1.59
C LEU A 418 14.30 -0.03 -1.88
N ASN A 419 15.32 -0.01 -2.74
CA ASN A 419 16.19 1.15 -2.95
C ASN A 419 16.77 1.66 -1.62
N ARG A 420 17.12 0.71 -0.73
CA ARG A 420 17.70 0.98 0.58
C ARG A 420 19.21 1.00 0.47
N THR A 421 19.80 2.06 0.99
CA THR A 421 21.24 2.28 0.99
C THR A 421 21.82 2.31 2.41
N PRO A 422 23.09 1.92 2.61
CA PRO A 422 23.79 2.10 3.88
C PRO A 422 23.91 3.57 4.30
N THR A 423 24.20 3.80 5.58
CA THR A 423 24.47 5.14 6.10
C THR A 423 25.68 5.78 5.41
N GLY A 424 25.54 7.05 5.03
CA GLY A 424 26.57 7.79 4.29
C GLY A 424 26.71 7.37 2.81
N PHE A 425 25.81 6.52 2.27
CA PHE A 425 25.87 6.11 0.85
C PHE A 425 25.96 7.32 -0.08
N TYR A 426 25.09 8.32 0.09
CA TYR A 426 25.01 9.45 -0.82
C TYR A 426 26.22 10.39 -0.70
N ASP A 427 26.72 10.60 0.51
CA ASP A 427 27.93 11.40 0.75
C ASP A 427 29.15 10.74 0.12
N ARG A 428 29.27 9.42 0.27
CA ARG A 428 30.31 8.62 -0.36
C ARG A 428 30.21 8.64 -1.87
N VAL A 429 28.98 8.49 -2.39
CA VAL A 429 28.71 8.69 -3.82
C VAL A 429 29.26 10.03 -4.25
N TRP A 430 28.88 11.12 -3.59
CA TRP A 430 29.39 12.45 -3.90
C TRP A 430 30.93 12.51 -3.94
N GLN A 431 31.62 11.94 -2.96
CA GLN A 431 33.09 11.89 -2.92
C GLN A 431 33.70 11.14 -4.12
N ILE A 432 33.08 10.05 -4.59
CA ILE A 432 33.57 9.36 -5.81
C ILE A 432 33.43 10.27 -7.02
N LEU A 433 32.34 11.03 -7.09
CA LEU A 433 32.07 11.89 -8.22
C LEU A 433 33.24 12.82 -8.47
N GLU A 434 33.64 13.51 -7.42
CA GLU A 434 34.76 14.45 -7.43
C GLU A 434 36.05 13.82 -7.96
N ARG A 435 36.25 12.51 -7.75
CA ARG A 435 37.47 11.76 -8.14
C ARG A 435 37.33 10.90 -9.40
N THR A 436 36.21 10.99 -10.11
CA THR A 436 35.94 10.29 -11.37
C THR A 436 35.49 11.27 -12.45
N PRO A 437 36.39 12.18 -12.89
CA PRO A 437 36.03 13.29 -13.78
C PRO A 437 35.45 12.81 -15.13
N ASN A 438 35.85 11.63 -15.60
CA ASN A 438 35.37 11.04 -16.85
C ASN A 438 34.04 10.27 -16.69
N GLY A 439 33.55 10.12 -15.47
CA GLY A 439 32.33 9.41 -15.13
C GLY A 439 32.49 7.89 -15.07
N ILE A 440 31.36 7.20 -14.96
CA ILE A 440 31.26 5.78 -14.65
C ILE A 440 30.35 5.12 -15.69
N ILE A 441 30.57 3.85 -16.00
CA ILE A 441 29.73 3.07 -16.91
C ILE A 441 29.08 1.93 -16.14
N VAL A 442 27.76 1.81 -16.24
CA VAL A 442 26.94 0.79 -15.56
C VAL A 442 25.93 0.21 -16.53
N ALA A 443 25.91 -1.11 -16.69
CA ALA A 443 25.08 -1.79 -17.69
C ALA A 443 25.22 -1.16 -19.09
N GLY A 444 26.44 -0.78 -19.47
CA GLY A 444 26.74 -0.06 -20.71
C GLY A 444 26.21 1.39 -20.81
N LYS A 445 25.58 1.92 -19.75
CA LYS A 445 25.12 3.32 -19.70
C LYS A 445 26.17 4.18 -19.01
N HIS A 446 26.59 5.26 -19.67
CA HIS A 446 27.47 6.26 -19.08
C HIS A 446 26.68 7.10 -18.07
N LEU A 447 27.04 6.93 -16.81
CA LEU A 447 26.61 7.74 -15.70
C LEU A 447 27.77 8.68 -15.37
N PRO A 448 27.68 9.96 -15.74
CA PRO A 448 28.62 10.92 -15.19
C PRO A 448 28.48 10.83 -13.67
N GLN A 449 29.59 10.48 -13.01
CA GLN A 449 29.74 10.49 -11.56
C GLN A 449 28.67 9.64 -10.76
N LEU A 450 28.99 8.40 -10.30
CA LEU A 450 28.30 7.65 -9.17
C LEU A 450 28.98 6.36 -8.61
N LEU A 451 29.36 6.23 -7.29
CA LEU A 451 29.28 4.97 -6.47
C LEU A 451 29.77 4.94 -4.99
N MET A 452 29.82 3.77 -4.32
CA MET A 452 30.22 3.58 -2.90
C MET A 452 31.50 2.76 -2.64
N VAL A 453 31.70 1.61 -3.30
CA VAL A 453 32.83 0.70 -2.94
C VAL A 453 34.15 1.36 -3.29
N VAL A 454 34.18 2.02 -4.43
CA VAL A 454 35.28 2.86 -4.87
C VAL A 454 35.52 4.02 -3.87
N SER A 455 34.49 4.52 -3.15
CA SER A 455 34.60 5.61 -2.17
C SER A 455 35.42 5.15 -0.99
N ILE A 456 35.14 3.95 -0.48
CA ILE A 456 35.90 3.40 0.64
C ILE A 456 37.37 3.23 0.27
N VAL A 457 37.67 2.92 -1.00
CA VAL A 457 39.04 2.83 -1.49
C VAL A 457 39.69 4.21 -1.62
N LEU A 458 39.00 5.18 -2.21
CA LEU A 458 39.50 6.54 -2.40
C LEU A 458 39.62 7.32 -1.08
N GLU A 459 38.69 7.13 -0.12
CA GLU A 459 38.77 7.67 1.24
C GLU A 459 40.04 7.20 1.97
N ARG A 460 40.52 5.98 1.67
CA ARG A 460 41.75 5.43 2.25
C ARG A 460 43.01 5.83 1.50
N ASN A 461 42.89 6.29 0.26
CA ASN A 461 44.00 6.68 -0.61
C ASN A 461 43.63 8.03 -1.26
N PRO A 462 43.58 9.13 -0.47
CA PRO A 462 43.10 10.43 -0.92
C PRO A 462 43.93 11.03 -2.06
N GLU A 463 45.14 10.54 -2.30
CA GLU A 463 46.05 10.94 -3.36
C GLU A 463 45.72 10.38 -4.75
N LEU A 464 44.81 9.40 -4.85
CA LEU A 464 44.50 8.68 -6.09
C LEU A 464 43.22 9.19 -6.77
N GLU A 465 43.22 9.19 -8.10
CA GLU A 465 42.08 9.52 -8.96
C GLU A 465 42.01 8.59 -10.17
N PHE A 466 40.81 8.39 -10.72
CA PHE A 466 40.65 7.62 -11.95
C PHE A 466 40.92 8.48 -13.17
N GLN A 467 41.87 8.04 -13.99
CA GLN A 467 42.18 8.70 -15.25
C GLN A 467 41.13 8.46 -16.34
N ASP A 468 40.47 7.30 -16.32
CA ASP A 468 39.49 6.89 -17.33
C ASP A 468 38.13 6.58 -16.72
N LYS A 469 37.14 6.34 -17.58
CA LYS A 469 35.80 5.95 -17.15
C LYS A 469 35.86 4.65 -16.36
N VAL A 470 35.23 4.62 -15.19
CA VAL A 470 35.17 3.41 -14.37
C VAL A 470 34.04 2.52 -14.86
N ASP A 471 34.36 1.38 -15.47
CA ASP A 471 33.37 0.38 -15.88
C ASP A 471 33.09 -0.59 -14.72
N LEU A 472 31.89 -0.49 -14.15
CA LEU A 472 31.50 -1.32 -13.02
C LEU A 472 31.20 -2.77 -13.39
N ASP A 473 30.65 -2.99 -14.57
CA ASP A 473 30.32 -4.35 -15.00
C ASP A 473 31.62 -5.13 -15.17
N ARG A 474 32.66 -4.46 -15.68
CA ARG A 474 34.02 -4.97 -15.75
C ARG A 474 34.59 -5.23 -14.35
N LEU A 475 34.50 -4.28 -13.42
CA LEU A 475 34.96 -4.46 -12.03
C LEU A 475 34.34 -5.68 -11.34
N VAL A 476 33.03 -5.85 -11.48
CA VAL A 476 32.31 -6.98 -10.88
C VAL A 476 32.71 -8.30 -11.52
N LYS A 477 32.86 -8.35 -12.85
CA LYS A 477 33.33 -9.55 -13.57
C LYS A 477 34.76 -9.93 -13.17
N GLU A 478 35.67 -8.97 -13.08
CA GLU A 478 37.05 -9.22 -12.64
C GLU A 478 37.10 -9.69 -11.18
N ALA A 479 36.27 -9.11 -10.30
CA ALA A 479 36.17 -9.55 -8.91
C ALA A 479 35.61 -10.98 -8.79
N PHE A 480 34.64 -11.33 -9.64
CA PHE A 480 34.11 -12.68 -9.75
C PHE A 480 35.18 -13.67 -10.24
N HIS A 481 36.01 -13.30 -11.22
CA HIS A 481 37.12 -14.14 -11.66
C HIS A 481 38.16 -14.37 -10.55
N GLU A 482 38.48 -13.35 -9.74
CA GLU A 482 39.35 -13.53 -8.57
C GLU A 482 38.73 -14.46 -7.52
N PHE A 483 37.41 -14.35 -7.29
CA PHE A 483 36.68 -15.27 -6.43
C PHE A 483 36.73 -16.72 -6.96
N GLN A 484 36.50 -16.95 -8.26
CA GLN A 484 36.60 -18.27 -8.88
C GLN A 484 38.02 -18.86 -8.76
N LYS A 485 39.06 -18.04 -8.93
CA LYS A 485 40.46 -18.48 -8.73
C LYS A 485 40.71 -18.93 -7.30
N ASP A 486 40.18 -18.23 -6.30
CA ASP A 486 40.31 -18.61 -4.90
C ASP A 486 39.50 -19.88 -4.57
N GLU A 487 38.26 -20.01 -5.04
CA GLU A 487 37.43 -21.21 -4.81
C GLU A 487 38.06 -22.46 -5.45
N SER A 488 38.54 -22.37 -6.70
CA SER A 488 39.19 -23.49 -7.40
C SER A 488 40.47 -23.99 -6.72
N ARG A 489 41.14 -23.15 -5.92
CA ARG A 489 42.31 -23.54 -5.12
C ARG A 489 41.95 -24.26 -3.83
N LEU A 490 40.71 -24.16 -3.35
CA LEU A 490 40.27 -24.61 -2.04
C LEU A 490 39.34 -25.80 -2.08
N LYS A 491 38.55 -25.90 -3.14
CA LYS A 491 37.60 -26.97 -3.42
C LYS A 491 37.80 -27.30 -4.89
N GLU A 492 38.06 -28.56 -5.23
CA GLU A 492 38.15 -29.04 -6.62
C GLU A 492 36.75 -28.99 -7.30
N ILE A 493 36.16 -27.80 -7.40
CA ILE A 493 34.83 -27.56 -7.97
C ILE A 493 35.03 -26.88 -9.34
N GLU A 494 34.29 -27.37 -10.34
CA GLU A 494 34.27 -26.80 -11.69
C GLU A 494 33.85 -25.32 -11.69
N LYS A 495 34.34 -24.55 -12.65
CA LYS A 495 33.97 -23.14 -12.84
C LYS A 495 32.46 -23.03 -13.04
N GLN A 496 31.75 -22.44 -12.08
CA GLN A 496 30.35 -22.04 -12.24
C GLN A 496 30.30 -20.68 -12.95
N ASP A 497 29.54 -20.58 -14.04
CA ASP A 497 29.30 -19.31 -14.74
C ASP A 497 28.34 -18.37 -13.98
N ASP A 498 27.57 -18.92 -13.04
CA ASP A 498 26.61 -18.16 -12.24
C ASP A 498 27.27 -17.46 -11.04
N MET A 499 26.97 -16.17 -10.85
CA MET A 499 27.51 -15.33 -9.78
C MET A 499 26.79 -15.51 -8.43
N THR A 500 25.80 -16.39 -8.33
CA THR A 500 25.01 -16.65 -7.10
C THR A 500 25.89 -16.91 -5.88
N SER A 501 26.91 -17.77 -6.00
CA SER A 501 27.82 -18.11 -4.90
C SER A 501 28.65 -16.91 -4.44
N PHE A 502 29.13 -16.11 -5.39
CA PHE A 502 29.87 -14.87 -5.13
C PHE A 502 29.01 -13.84 -4.39
N TYR A 503 27.78 -13.60 -4.85
CA TYR A 503 26.87 -12.64 -4.21
C TYR A 503 26.34 -13.12 -2.86
N ASN A 504 26.42 -14.42 -2.57
CA ASN A 504 26.05 -14.97 -1.28
C ASN A 504 27.18 -14.89 -0.23
N THR A 505 28.37 -14.42 -0.59
CA THR A 505 29.44 -14.17 0.39
C THR A 505 29.10 -12.97 1.29
N PRO A 506 29.56 -12.95 2.56
CA PRO A 506 29.41 -11.78 3.42
C PRO A 506 30.00 -10.51 2.78
N PRO A 507 29.47 -9.31 3.08
CA PRO A 507 30.01 -8.07 2.55
C PRO A 507 31.45 -7.85 3.02
N LEU A 508 31.71 -8.05 4.32
CA LEU A 508 33.01 -7.84 4.96
C LEU A 508 33.69 -9.17 5.30
N GLY A 509 35.03 -9.16 5.39
CA GLY A 509 35.85 -10.31 5.76
C GLY A 509 36.84 -10.72 4.66
N LYS A 510 37.85 -11.54 4.98
CA LYS A 510 38.95 -11.89 4.07
C LYS A 510 38.51 -12.50 2.73
N ARG A 511 37.35 -13.17 2.70
CA ARG A 511 36.72 -13.74 1.48
C ARG A 511 35.31 -13.18 1.25
N GLY A 512 35.05 -11.97 1.73
CA GLY A 512 33.79 -11.27 1.49
C GLY A 512 33.79 -10.56 0.13
N THR A 513 32.59 -10.26 -0.38
CA THR A 513 32.42 -9.61 -1.70
C THR A 513 33.20 -8.29 -1.79
N CYS A 514 33.20 -7.47 -0.73
CA CYS A 514 33.93 -6.20 -0.74
C CYS A 514 35.44 -6.38 -0.83
N SER A 515 36.01 -7.48 -0.31
CA SER A 515 37.46 -7.72 -0.38
C SER A 515 37.91 -8.00 -1.81
N TYR A 516 37.15 -8.79 -2.55
CA TYR A 516 37.41 -9.05 -3.98
C TYR A 516 37.25 -7.76 -4.81
N LEU A 517 36.18 -7.00 -4.59
CA LEU A 517 35.98 -5.72 -5.27
C LEU A 517 37.08 -4.71 -4.94
N THR A 518 37.49 -4.59 -3.67
CA THR A 518 38.58 -3.70 -3.24
C THR A 518 39.88 -4.05 -3.94
N LYS A 519 40.21 -5.34 -4.04
CA LYS A 519 41.44 -5.81 -4.70
C LYS A 519 41.48 -5.39 -6.17
N VAL A 520 40.37 -5.59 -6.90
CA VAL A 520 40.27 -5.22 -8.31
C VAL A 520 40.36 -3.70 -8.50
N VAL A 521 39.64 -2.93 -7.68
CA VAL A 521 39.69 -1.46 -7.73
C VAL A 521 41.11 -0.95 -7.46
N MET A 522 41.82 -1.52 -6.49
CA MET A 522 43.21 -1.15 -6.20
C MET A 522 44.14 -1.49 -7.36
N ASN A 523 43.99 -2.66 -7.99
CA ASN A 523 44.79 -3.02 -9.16
C ASN A 523 44.59 -2.03 -10.31
N LEU A 524 43.34 -1.64 -10.60
CA LEU A 524 43.04 -0.65 -11.64
C LEU A 524 43.63 0.73 -11.34
N LEU A 525 43.60 1.17 -10.08
CA LEU A 525 44.22 2.43 -9.67
C LEU A 525 45.75 2.41 -9.79
N LEU A 526 46.38 1.24 -9.56
CA LEU A 526 47.84 1.05 -9.66
C LEU A 526 48.31 0.81 -11.10
N GLU A 527 47.46 0.26 -11.96
CA GLU A 527 47.76 0.04 -13.39
C GLU A 527 47.65 1.33 -14.22
N GLY A 528 46.87 2.32 -13.75
CA GLY A 528 46.88 3.67 -14.30
C GLY A 528 48.12 4.46 -13.87
N GLU A 529 48.58 5.43 -14.68
CA GLU A 529 49.62 6.36 -14.22
C GLU A 529 49.09 7.14 -13.00
N VAL A 530 49.62 6.88 -11.81
CA VAL A 530 49.23 7.60 -10.60
C VAL A 530 49.68 9.06 -10.76
N LYS A 531 48.75 9.94 -11.12
CA LYS A 531 48.95 11.38 -10.97
C LYS A 531 48.55 11.73 -9.55
N PRO A 532 49.47 12.22 -8.71
CA PRO A 532 49.09 12.72 -7.40
C PRO A 532 48.08 13.85 -7.60
N SER A 533 47.00 13.83 -6.81
CA SER A 533 46.13 14.99 -6.62
C SER A 533 47.01 16.24 -6.39
N ASN A 534 46.91 17.24 -7.25
CA ASN A 534 47.71 18.48 -7.16
C ASN A 534 47.30 19.36 -5.98
N ASP A 535 46.28 18.98 -5.21
CA ASP A 535 45.89 19.67 -3.99
C ASP A 535 46.57 19.00 -2.79
N ASP A 536 47.86 19.32 -2.63
CA ASP A 536 48.63 19.05 -1.43
C ASP A 536 48.51 20.28 -0.50
N PRO A 537 47.69 20.26 0.57
CA PRO A 537 47.62 21.38 1.52
C PRO A 537 48.86 21.48 2.43
N CYS A 538 49.87 20.62 2.23
CA CYS A 538 51.07 20.54 3.05
C CYS A 538 52.34 20.95 2.27
N LEU A 539 52.32 22.10 1.61
CA LEU A 539 53.56 22.83 1.33
C LEU A 539 53.90 23.71 2.55
N VAL A 540 54.74 23.19 3.44
CA VAL A 540 55.56 24.04 4.32
C VAL A 540 56.90 24.27 3.63
N SER A 541 56.99 25.46 3.03
CA SER A 541 58.15 26.31 2.68
C SER A 541 58.09 26.80 1.24
#